data_AF-A0A955QPM9-F1
#
_entry.id   AF-A0A955QPM9-F1
#
_cell.length_a   1.000
_cell.length_b   1.000
_cell.length_c   1.000
_cell.angle_alpha   90.00
_cell.angle_beta   90.00
_cell.angle_gamma   90.00
#
_symmetry.space_group_name_H-M   'P 1'
#
loop_
_entity.id
_entity.type
_entity.pdbx_description
1 polymer ?
#
loop_
_entity_poly.entity_id
_entity_poly.type
_entity_poly.pdbx_seq_one_letter_code
_entity_poly.pdbx_strand_id
1 'polypeptide(L)'
;MPDDVVLNKVASLERCVQRIRQVYAQNDQNMYENLIAQESILLNLQRTCEVSIDLAMHIVRKRRWGGPQESRDAFELLCAHGHLDGELSGAMKRMVGFR
;
A
#
# COMPACT_ATOMS: atom_id res chain seq x y z
N MET A 1 11.16 -21.16 -5.17
CA MET A 1 10.90 -20.15 -6.22
C MET A 1 10.43 -18.88 -5.56
N PRO A 2 10.88 -17.70 -6.00
CA PRO A 2 10.33 -16.44 -5.52
C PRO A 2 8.82 -16.42 -5.73
N ASP A 3 8.10 -15.69 -4.88
CA ASP A 3 6.65 -15.64 -4.95
C ASP A 3 6.23 -14.66 -6.04
N ASP A 4 5.88 -15.18 -7.21
CA ASP A 4 5.49 -14.37 -8.37
C ASP A 4 4.31 -13.44 -8.05
N VAL A 5 3.42 -13.82 -7.12
CA VAL A 5 2.32 -12.96 -6.67
C VAL A 5 2.86 -11.76 -5.92
N VAL A 6 3.81 -11.97 -5.00
CA VAL A 6 4.48 -10.88 -4.26
C VAL A 6 5.24 -9.97 -5.23
N LEU A 7 6.03 -10.53 -6.14
CA LEU A 7 6.81 -9.75 -7.10
C LEU A 7 5.91 -8.87 -7.98
N ASN A 8 4.83 -9.43 -8.52
CA ASN A 8 3.89 -8.68 -9.34
C ASN A 8 3.17 -7.58 -8.55
N LYS A 9 2.82 -7.83 -7.29
CA LYS A 9 2.20 -6.83 -6.41
C LYS A 9 3.19 -5.71 -6.05
N VAL A 10 4.43 -6.04 -5.71
CA VAL A 10 5.49 -5.05 -5.45
C VAL A 10 5.72 -4.17 -6.68
N ALA A 11 5.87 -4.77 -7.88
CA ALA A 11 6.04 -4.01 -9.12
C ALA A 11 4.85 -3.08 -9.41
N SER A 12 3.63 -3.50 -9.05
CA SER A 12 2.43 -2.67 -9.19
C SER A 12 2.41 -1.50 -8.20
N LEU A 13 2.83 -1.74 -6.96
CA LEU A 13 2.98 -0.72 -5.93
C LEU A 13 4.01 0.33 -6.33
N GLU A 14 5.18 -0.10 -6.80
CA GLU A 14 6.25 0.80 -7.27
C GLU A 14 5.76 1.71 -8.41
N ARG A 15 5.04 1.16 -9.39
CA ARG A 15 4.45 1.95 -10.49
C ARG A 15 3.45 2.99 -9.99
N CYS A 16 2.59 2.65 -9.02
CA CYS A 16 1.63 3.60 -8.45
C CYS A 16 2.35 4.74 -7.74
N VAL A 17 3.33 4.43 -6.91
CA VAL A 17 4.14 5.44 -6.18
C VAL A 17 4.92 6.32 -7.17
N GLN A 18 5.52 5.73 -8.20
CA GLN A 18 6.22 6.49 -9.25
C GLN A 18 5.26 7.43 -9.97
N ARG A 19 4.05 6.98 -10.31
CA ARG A 19 3.03 7.81 -10.97
C ARG A 19 2.61 8.98 -10.10
N ILE A 20 2.38 8.77 -8.80
CA ILE A 20 2.05 9.85 -7.85
C ILE A 20 3.14 10.91 -7.87
N ARG A 21 4.41 10.49 -7.74
CA ARG A 21 5.56 11.40 -7.73
C ARG A 21 5.69 12.18 -9.04
N GLN A 22 5.47 11.52 -10.18
CA GLN A 22 5.54 12.13 -11.51
C GLN A 22 4.43 13.15 -11.74
N VAL A 23 3.19 12.84 -11.33
CA VAL A 23 2.06 13.75 -11.52
C VAL A 23 2.15 14.94 -10.56
N TYR A 24 2.57 14.71 -9.32
CA TYR A 24 2.76 15.79 -8.36
C TYR A 24 3.90 16.73 -8.78
N ALA A 25 5.03 16.17 -9.25
CA ALA A 25 6.19 16.90 -9.78
C ALA A 25 6.71 18.06 -8.90
N GLN A 26 6.43 18.04 -7.58
CA GLN A 26 6.71 19.15 -6.65
C GLN A 26 6.13 20.50 -7.11
N ASN A 27 5.02 20.45 -7.85
CA ASN A 27 4.34 21.63 -8.35
C ASN A 27 2.97 21.73 -7.70
N ASP A 28 2.91 22.48 -6.61
CA ASP A 28 1.66 22.70 -5.85
C ASP A 28 0.57 23.33 -6.71
N GLN A 29 0.93 24.17 -7.68
CA GLN A 29 -0.04 24.75 -8.60
C GLN A 29 -0.71 23.68 -9.49
N ASN A 30 0.08 22.68 -9.94
CA ASN A 30 -0.46 21.51 -10.63
C ASN A 30 -1.34 20.64 -9.71
N MET A 31 -1.14 20.68 -8.39
CA MET A 31 -2.04 20.00 -7.46
C MET A 31 -3.35 20.77 -7.29
N TYR A 32 -3.35 22.10 -7.15
CA TYR A 32 -4.57 22.87 -6.84
C TYR A 32 -5.43 23.20 -8.06
N GLU A 33 -4.84 23.35 -9.24
CA GLU A 33 -5.54 23.86 -10.43
C GLU A 33 -5.85 22.78 -11.48
N ASN A 34 -5.31 21.56 -11.33
CA ASN A 34 -5.46 20.49 -12.30
C ASN A 34 -6.19 19.28 -11.72
N LEU A 35 -7.50 19.21 -11.98
CA LEU A 35 -8.37 18.11 -11.54
C LEU A 35 -7.90 16.73 -12.04
N ILE A 36 -7.37 16.64 -13.27
CA ILE A 36 -6.85 15.38 -13.82
C ILE A 36 -5.63 14.91 -13.02
N ALA A 37 -4.77 15.84 -12.60
CA ALA A 37 -3.63 15.53 -11.75
C ALA A 37 -4.08 15.05 -10.36
N GLN A 38 -5.05 15.73 -9.74
CA GLN A 38 -5.63 15.34 -8.45
C GLN A 38 -6.25 13.93 -8.51
N GLU A 39 -7.11 13.67 -9.51
CA GLU A 39 -7.74 12.36 -9.70
C GLU A 39 -6.72 11.26 -9.95
N SER A 40 -5.68 11.54 -10.75
CA SER A 40 -4.61 10.58 -10.98
C SER A 40 -3.86 10.24 -9.69
N ILE A 41 -3.58 11.23 -8.85
CA ILE A 41 -2.90 11.01 -7.56
C ILE A 41 -3.81 10.25 -6.59
N LEU A 42 -5.07 10.65 -6.44
CA LEU A 42 -6.04 9.99 -5.58
C LEU A 42 -6.19 8.51 -5.95
N LEU A 43 -6.39 8.21 -7.24
CA LEU A 43 -6.52 6.85 -7.74
C LEU A 43 -5.28 5.99 -7.45
N ASN A 44 -4.09 6.54 -7.66
CA ASN A 44 -2.86 5.79 -7.40
C ASN A 44 -2.59 5.63 -5.90
N LEU A 45 -3.02 6.57 -5.06
CA LEU A 45 -2.95 6.42 -3.60
C LEU A 45 -3.88 5.29 -3.14
N GLN A 46 -5.14 5.28 -3.59
CA GLN A 46 -6.09 4.20 -3.27
C GLN A 46 -5.55 2.83 -3.71
N ARG A 47 -5.03 2.72 -4.94
CA ARG A 47 -4.38 1.49 -5.43
C ARG A 47 -3.18 1.07 -4.59
N THR A 48 -2.35 2.02 -4.17
CA THR A 48 -1.20 1.73 -3.29
C THR A 48 -1.68 1.13 -1.96
N CYS A 49 -2.77 1.65 -1.40
CA CYS A 49 -3.38 1.12 -0.17
C CYS A 49 -3.87 -0.32 -0.38
N GLU A 50 -4.63 -0.56 -1.44
CA GLU A 50 -5.18 -1.89 -1.77
C GLU A 50 -4.09 -2.92 -2.01
N VAL A 51 -3.09 -2.60 -2.83
CA VAL A 51 -1.97 -3.50 -3.12
C VAL A 51 -1.17 -3.82 -1.86
N SER A 52 -0.98 -2.85 -0.97
CA SER A 52 -0.31 -3.05 0.32
C SER A 52 -1.10 -4.00 1.23
N ILE A 53 -2.41 -3.82 1.31
CA ILE A 53 -3.31 -4.70 2.08
C ILE A 53 -3.26 -6.12 1.52
N ASP A 54 -3.42 -6.27 0.21
CA ASP A 54 -3.35 -7.58 -0.44
C ASP A 54 -2.02 -8.29 -0.19
N LEU A 55 -0.92 -7.54 -0.24
CA LEU A 55 0.41 -8.08 0.01
C LEU A 55 0.53 -8.56 1.45
N ALA A 56 0.06 -7.78 2.42
CA ALA A 56 0.04 -8.19 3.82
C ALA A 56 -0.81 -9.45 4.05
N MET A 57 -2.02 -9.48 3.50
CA MET A 57 -2.92 -10.63 3.57
C MET A 57 -2.29 -11.89 2.96
N HIS A 58 -1.67 -11.76 1.78
CA HIS A 58 -1.00 -12.87 1.10
C HIS A 58 0.17 -13.42 1.90
N ILE A 59 1.04 -12.55 2.44
CA ILE A 59 2.19 -12.97 3.25
C ILE A 59 1.72 -13.69 4.51
N VAL A 60 0.76 -13.13 5.25
CA VAL A 60 0.20 -13.73 6.46
C VAL A 60 -0.38 -15.11 6.17
N ARG A 61 -1.19 -15.24 5.10
CA ARG A 61 -1.79 -16.51 4.69
C ARG A 61 -0.74 -17.55 4.30
N LYS A 62 0.27 -17.14 3.52
CA LYS A 62 1.35 -18.03 3.07
C LYS A 62 2.19 -18.54 4.25
N ARG A 63 2.40 -17.70 5.25
CA ARG A 63 3.16 -18.02 6.46
C ARG A 63 2.33 -18.74 7.53
N ARG A 64 1.01 -18.83 7.34
CA ARG A 64 0.05 -19.46 8.26
C ARG A 64 0.06 -18.83 9.67
N TRP A 65 0.26 -17.51 9.75
CA TRP A 65 0.26 -16.79 11.04
C TRP A 65 -1.13 -16.49 11.59
N GLY A 66 -2.18 -16.97 10.92
CA GLY A 66 -3.57 -16.75 11.31
C GLY A 66 -4.41 -16.28 10.13
N GLY A 67 -5.73 -16.26 10.33
CA GLY A 67 -6.68 -15.64 9.43
C GLY A 67 -7.00 -14.22 9.93
N PRO A 68 -6.40 -13.15 9.38
CA PRO A 68 -6.77 -11.79 9.75
C PRO A 68 -8.27 -11.58 9.48
N GLN A 69 -9.00 -11.03 10.45
CA GLN A 69 -10.43 -10.74 10.31
C GLN A 69 -10.64 -9.43 9.56
N GLU A 70 -9.77 -8.46 9.83
CA GLU A 70 -9.71 -7.17 9.15
C GLU A 70 -8.37 -6.95 8.45
N SER A 71 -8.35 -6.03 7.47
CA SER A 71 -7.10 -5.66 6.78
C SER A 71 -6.05 -5.05 7.71
N ARG A 72 -6.46 -4.45 8.84
CA ARG A 72 -5.54 -3.91 9.85
C ARG A 72 -4.77 -5.01 10.57
N ASP A 73 -5.44 -6.11 10.88
CA ASP A 73 -4.84 -7.27 11.57
C ASP A 73 -3.67 -7.85 10.79
N ALA A 74 -3.73 -7.82 9.45
CA ALA A 74 -2.64 -8.31 8.60
C ALA A 74 -1.34 -7.53 8.85
N PHE A 75 -1.41 -6.21 9.05
CA PHE A 75 -0.25 -5.38 9.39
C PHE A 75 0.21 -5.55 10.85
N GLU A 76 -0.70 -5.91 11.75
CA GLU A 76 -0.35 -6.27 13.14
C GLU A 76 0.43 -7.58 13.17
N LEU A 77 -0.02 -8.59 12.43
CA LEU A 77 0.67 -9.88 12.31
C LEU A 77 2.06 -9.73 11.67
N LEU A 78 2.18 -8.90 10.63
CA LEU A 78 3.49 -8.59 10.05
C LEU A 78 4.44 -7.95 11.07
N CYS A 79 3.94 -7.02 11.90
CA CYS A 79 4.73 -6.40 12.96
C CYS A 79 5.12 -7.41 14.05
N ALA A 80 4.16 -8.24 14.50
CA ALA A 80 4.39 -9.24 15.54
C ALA A 80 5.44 -10.28 15.13
N HIS A 81 5.55 -10.58 13.83
CA HIS A 81 6.55 -11.48 13.27
C HIS A 81 7.84 -10.77 12.79
N GLY A 82 8.02 -9.48 13.10
CA GLY A 82 9.25 -8.74 12.81
C GLY A 82 9.46 -8.35 11.35
N HIS A 83 8.41 -8.38 10.53
CA HIS A 83 8.46 -7.96 9.12
C HIS A 83 8.19 -6.47 8.90
N LEU A 84 7.58 -5.81 9.89
CA LEU A 84 7.39 -4.36 9.94
C LEU A 84 7.79 -3.88 11.34
N ASP A 85 8.32 -2.67 11.43
CA ASP A 85 8.40 -1.98 12.71
C ASP A 85 7.02 -1.44 13.14
N GLY A 86 6.92 -1.05 14.41
CA GLY A 86 5.67 -0.58 15.00
C GLY A 86 5.17 0.73 14.40
N GLU A 87 6.07 1.62 13.97
CA GLU A 87 5.73 2.91 13.38
C GLU A 87 5.07 2.71 12.00
N LEU A 88 5.72 1.92 11.15
CA LEU A 88 5.26 1.57 9.82
C LEU A 88 3.97 0.75 9.87
N SER A 89 3.86 -0.23 10.78
CA SER A 89 2.60 -0.95 11.00
C SER A 89 1.48 0.01 11.41
N GLY A 90 1.76 0.95 12.32
CA GLY A 90 0.81 1.98 12.72
C GLY A 90 0.35 2.86 11.55
N ALA A 91 1.28 3.29 10.68
CA ALA A 91 0.96 4.06 9.48
C ALA A 91 0.10 3.27 8.49
N MET A 92 0.45 2.01 8.21
CA MET A 92 -0.29 1.15 7.29
C MET A 92 -1.71 0.86 7.78
N LYS A 93 -1.92 0.70 9.09
CA LYS A 93 -3.27 0.52 9.68
C LYS A 93 -4.16 1.74 9.53
N ARG A 94 -3.61 2.95 9.65
CA ARG A 94 -4.35 4.21 9.42
C ARG A 94 -4.74 4.36 7.94
N MET A 95 -3.81 4.01 7.05
CA MET A 95 -4.03 4.02 5.60
C MET A 95 -5.19 3.09 5.16
N VAL A 96 -5.51 2.02 5.91
CA VAL A 96 -6.67 1.16 5.58
C VAL A 96 -7.99 1.93 5.48
N GLY A 97 -8.16 3.05 6.20
CA GLY A 97 -9.36 3.88 6.11
C GLY A 97 -9.39 4.85 4.93
N PHE A 98 -8.32 4.92 4.15
CA PHE A 98 -8.20 5.81 2.99
C PHE A 98 -8.80 5.21 1.71
N ARG A 99 -8.93 3.88 1.65
CA ARG A 99 -9.48 3.18 0.47
C ARG A 99 -11.00 3.27 0.42
#